data_AF-A0A1B6FRF3-F1
#
_entry.id   AF-A0A1B6FRF3-F1
#
_cell.length_a   1.000
_cell.length_b   1.000
_cell.length_c   1.000
_cell.angle_alpha   90.00
_cell.angle_beta   90.00
_cell.angle_gamma   90.00
#
_symmetry.space_group_name_H-M   'P 1'
#
loop_
_entity.id
_entity.type
_entity.pdbx_description
1 polymer ?
#
loop_
_entity_poly.entity_id
_entity_poly.type
_entity_poly.pdbx_seq_one_letter_code
_entity_poly.pdbx_strand_id
1 'polypeptide(L)'
;VQPLTDTTVLLLSSIAVSPFFVEGISELQLSALRLATNIFTKYEKHRSLLLDDIISLLARMSGSRRNHCTYQLESQGRIQMTTVLILDLIQCLAVLPENLVGSNQG
;
A
#
# COMPACT_ATOMS: atom_id res chain seq x y z
N VAL A 1 -7.41 3.29 -20.81
CA VAL A 1 -6.36 3.98 -20.03
C VAL A 1 -5.02 3.57 -20.60
N GLN A 2 -4.14 4.51 -20.94
CA GLN A 2 -2.85 4.20 -21.55
C GLN A 2 -1.86 3.66 -20.49
N PRO A 3 -1.16 2.54 -20.75
CA PRO A 3 -0.14 2.04 -19.82
C PRO A 3 1.04 3.00 -19.73
N LEU A 4 1.58 3.13 -18.51
CA LEU A 4 2.78 3.93 -18.24
C LEU A 4 4.03 3.17 -18.69
N THR A 5 5.11 3.89 -19.00
CA THR A 5 6.41 3.27 -19.26
C THR A 5 6.98 2.68 -17.97
N ASP A 6 7.82 1.66 -18.10
CA ASP A 6 8.45 1.00 -16.94
C ASP A 6 9.17 2.01 -16.04
N THR A 7 9.94 2.94 -16.62
CA THR A 7 10.64 3.99 -15.87
C THR A 7 9.68 4.84 -15.02
N THR A 8 8.49 5.16 -15.54
CA THR A 8 7.49 5.92 -14.78
C THR A 8 6.88 5.08 -13.67
N VAL A 9 6.61 3.79 -13.90
CA VAL A 9 6.10 2.88 -12.86
C VAL A 9 7.12 2.72 -11.73
N LEU A 10 8.40 2.60 -12.06
CA LEU A 10 9.49 2.53 -11.09
C LEU A 10 9.59 3.81 -10.26
N LEU A 11 9.54 4.99 -10.91
CA LEU A 11 9.55 6.28 -10.22
C LEU A 11 8.36 6.40 -9.26
N LEU A 12 7.16 6.06 -9.72
CA LEU A 12 5.94 6.10 -8.90
C LEU A 12 6.01 5.13 -7.73
N SER A 13 6.63 3.96 -7.90
CA SER A 13 6.83 2.98 -6.81
C SER A 13 7.70 3.57 -5.71
N SER A 14 8.83 4.18 -6.07
CA SER A 14 9.70 4.87 -5.12
C SER A 14 8.99 6.03 -4.41
N ILE A 15 8.24 6.84 -5.15
CA ILE A 15 7.43 7.93 -4.60
C ILE A 15 6.38 7.39 -3.62
N ALA A 16 5.73 6.27 -3.91
CA ALA A 16 4.70 5.67 -3.07
C ALA A 16 5.25 5.13 -1.74
N VAL A 17 6.48 4.62 -1.72
CA VAL A 17 7.09 4.06 -0.49
C VAL A 17 7.70 5.17 0.38
N SER A 18 8.24 6.23 -0.21
CA SER A 18 8.97 7.30 0.50
C SER A 18 8.26 7.94 1.72
N PRO A 19 6.94 8.20 1.73
CA PRO A 19 6.29 8.90 2.85
C PRO A 19 6.17 8.05 4.12
N PHE A 20 6.32 6.73 4.01
CA PHE A 20 6.25 5.83 5.17
C PHE A 20 7.47 5.92 6.09
N PHE A 21 8.53 6.61 5.66
CA PHE A 21 9.71 6.90 6.47
C PHE A 21 9.59 8.20 7.29
N VAL A 22 8.53 8.99 7.11
CA VAL A 22 8.38 10.32 7.72
C VAL A 22 7.21 10.33 8.71
N GLU A 23 7.42 10.92 9.89
CA GLU A 23 6.38 11.05 10.92
C GLU A 23 5.48 12.27 10.68
N GLY A 24 4.23 12.21 11.16
CA GLY A 24 3.33 13.36 11.20
C GLY A 24 2.64 13.73 9.88
N ILE A 25 2.70 12.87 8.86
CA ILE A 25 2.15 13.13 7.51
C ILE A 25 1.11 12.08 7.07
N SER A 26 0.13 11.78 7.93
CA SER A 26 -0.84 10.69 7.74
C SER A 26 -1.66 10.77 6.45
N GLU A 27 -2.11 11.97 6.05
CA GLU A 27 -2.88 12.17 4.81
C GLU A 27 -2.05 11.85 3.55
N LEU A 28 -0.77 12.25 3.56
CA LEU A 28 0.15 11.96 2.46
C LEU A 28 0.47 10.46 2.41
N GLN A 29 0.65 9.81 3.56
CA GLN A 29 0.82 8.36 3.64
C GLN A 29 -0.41 7.59 3.16
N LEU A 30 -1.62 8.06 3.46
CA LEU A 30 -2.86 7.47 2.93
C LEU A 30 -2.96 7.63 1.41
N SER A 31 -2.56 8.78 0.88
CA SER A 31 -2.50 9.01 -0.57
C SER A 31 -1.44 8.11 -1.23
N ALA A 32 -0.30 7.92 -0.58
CA ALA A 32 0.78 7.05 -1.02
C ALA A 32 0.40 5.56 -0.95
N LEU A 33 -0.36 5.16 0.07
CA LEU A 33 -0.97 3.83 0.19
C LEU A 33 -1.84 3.53 -1.03
N ARG A 34 -2.79 4.42 -1.35
CA ARG A 34 -3.65 4.27 -2.53
C ARG A 34 -2.84 4.19 -3.83
N LEU A 35 -1.74 4.95 -3.94
CA LEU A 35 -0.85 4.90 -5.09
C LEU A 35 -0.14 3.54 -5.18
N ALA A 36 0.47 3.06 -4.09
CA ALA A 36 1.13 1.75 -4.03
C ALA A 36 0.17 0.63 -4.41
N THR A 37 -1.04 0.63 -3.86
CA THR A 37 -2.10 -0.34 -4.16
C THR A 37 -2.51 -0.30 -5.63
N ASN A 38 -2.65 0.88 -6.23
CA ASN A 38 -2.95 1.01 -7.66
C ASN A 38 -1.81 0.51 -8.57
N ILE A 39 -0.56 0.73 -8.17
CA ILE A 39 0.60 0.22 -8.92
C ILE A 39 0.64 -1.31 -8.83
N PHE A 40 0.51 -1.84 -7.62
CA PHE A 40 0.59 -3.27 -7.33
C PHE A 40 -0.52 -4.05 -8.03
N THR A 41 -1.74 -3.51 -8.10
CA THR A 41 -2.86 -4.13 -8.81
C THR A 41 -2.66 -4.12 -10.33
N LYS A 42 -2.22 -3.00 -10.92
CA LYS A 42 -2.15 -2.82 -12.38
C LYS A 42 -0.88 -3.33 -13.06
N TYR A 43 0.25 -3.36 -12.36
CA TYR A 43 1.57 -3.62 -12.97
C TYR A 43 2.23 -4.88 -12.40
N GLU A 44 1.76 -6.05 -12.84
CA GLU A 44 2.20 -7.35 -12.29
C GLU A 44 3.71 -7.56 -12.31
N LYS A 45 4.37 -7.13 -13.40
CA LYS A 45 5.82 -7.25 -13.60
C LYS A 45 6.64 -6.46 -12.56
N HIS A 46 6.05 -5.44 -11.95
CA HIS A 46 6.71 -4.54 -11.00
C HIS A 46 6.38 -4.87 -9.53
N ARG A 47 5.53 -5.87 -9.28
CA ARG A 47 5.11 -6.28 -7.92
C ARG A 47 6.28 -6.72 -7.05
N SER A 48 7.22 -7.51 -7.59
CA SER A 48 8.37 -8.00 -6.82
C SER A 48 9.23 -6.85 -6.30
N LEU A 49 9.54 -5.89 -7.16
CA LEU A 49 10.35 -4.73 -6.79
C LEU A 49 9.65 -3.87 -5.72
N LEU A 50 8.34 -3.62 -5.89
CA LEU A 50 7.57 -2.87 -4.89
C LEU A 50 7.54 -3.59 -3.54
N LEU A 51 7.47 -4.93 -3.52
CA LEU A 51 7.58 -5.72 -2.29
C LEU A 51 8.97 -5.63 -1.68
N ASP A 52 10.04 -5.68 -2.48
CA ASP A 52 11.41 -5.56 -2.00
C ASP A 52 11.65 -4.19 -1.32
N ASP A 53 11.12 -3.12 -1.89
CA ASP A 53 11.17 -1.76 -1.31
C ASP A 53 10.41 -1.68 0.03
N ILE A 54 9.25 -2.35 0.13
CA ILE A 54 8.42 -2.38 1.34
C ILE A 54 9.05 -3.27 2.43
N ILE A 55 9.65 -4.40 2.07
CA ILE A 55 10.40 -5.26 3.00
C ILE A 55 11.63 -4.51 3.51
N SER A 56 12.31 -3.74 2.65
CA SER A 56 13.42 -2.88 3.04
C SER A 56 12.99 -1.77 4.00
N LEU A 57 11.80 -1.17 3.79
CA LEU A 57 11.17 -0.26 4.75
C LEU A 57 10.95 -0.95 6.10
N LEU A 58 10.40 -2.16 6.12
CA LEU A 58 10.15 -2.94 7.36
C LEU A 58 11.43 -3.25 8.13
N ALA A 59 12.47 -3.71 7.43
CA ALA A 59 13.77 -4.04 8.02
C ALA A 59 14.44 -2.81 8.65
N ARG A 60 14.25 -1.61 8.05
CA ARG A 60 14.76 -0.35 8.60
C ARG A 60 13.94 0.17 9.79
N MET A 61 12.65 -0.16 9.85
CA MET A 61 11.76 0.26 10.94
C MET A 61 12.01 -0.50 12.25
N SER A 62 12.47 -1.76 12.19
CA SER A 62 12.68 -2.60 13.39
C SER A 62 13.86 -2.16 14.27
N GLY A 63 14.80 -1.37 13.75
CA GLY A 63 15.96 -0.85 14.49
C GLY A 63 15.76 0.53 15.14
N SER A 64 14.77 1.31 14.69
CA SER A 64 14.54 2.68 15.16
C SER A 64 13.30 2.76 16.05
N ARG A 65 13.46 3.21 17.28
CA ARG A 65 12.48 3.07 18.37
C ARG A 65 11.06 3.64 18.15
N ARG A 66 10.67 4.37 17.11
CA ARG A 66 9.40 5.15 17.15
C ARG A 66 8.78 5.60 15.80
N ASN A 67 8.51 4.75 14.81
CA ASN A 67 7.55 5.19 13.76
C ASN A 67 6.11 5.17 14.29
N HIS A 68 5.72 6.23 15.03
CA HIS A 68 4.39 6.46 15.61
C HIS A 68 3.35 6.96 14.57
N CYS A 69 3.53 6.70 13.28
CA CYS A 69 2.46 6.93 12.31
C CYS A 69 1.36 5.90 12.53
N THR A 70 0.31 6.35 13.20
CA THR A 70 -0.78 5.52 13.65
C THR A 70 -2.04 5.84 12.85
N TYR A 71 -2.51 4.88 12.08
CA TYR A 71 -3.83 4.90 11.48
C TYR A 71 -4.88 4.72 12.57
N GLN A 72 -5.82 5.67 12.64
CA GLN A 72 -6.94 5.60 13.57
C GLN A 72 -8.04 4.72 12.95
N LEU A 73 -8.35 3.61 13.61
CA LEU A 73 -9.53 2.82 13.28
C LEU A 73 -10.76 3.52 13.84
N GLU A 74 -11.89 3.37 13.13
CA GLU A 74 -13.16 3.99 13.50
C GLU A 74 -13.67 3.54 14.87
N SER A 75 -13.32 2.34 15.34
CA SER A 75 -13.85 1.77 16.59
C SER A 75 -12.85 1.05 17.49
N GLN A 76 -11.58 0.87 17.09
CA GLN A 76 -10.64 -0.06 17.74
C GLN A 76 -9.22 0.48 17.99
N GLY A 77 -9.05 1.80 18.07
CA GLY A 77 -7.76 2.40 18.44
C GLY A 77 -6.83 2.67 17.26
N ARG A 78 -5.52 2.64 17.52
CA ARG A 78 -4.48 3.11 16.58
C ARG A 78 -3.52 1.99 16.21
N ILE A 79 -3.36 1.72 14.91
CA ILE A 79 -2.38 0.74 14.39
C ILE A 79 -1.32 1.43 13.54
N GLN A 80 -0.15 0.81 13.38
CA GLN A 80 0.89 1.40 12.55
C GLN A 80 0.47 1.47 11.08
N MET A 81 0.74 2.59 10.41
CA MET A 81 0.48 2.76 8.97
C MET A 81 1.16 1.68 8.12
N THR A 82 2.29 1.16 8.57
CA THR A 82 2.98 0.04 7.90
C THR A 82 2.19 -1.27 7.98
N THR A 83 1.51 -1.53 9.09
CA THR A 83 0.58 -2.66 9.20
C THR A 83 -0.59 -2.50 8.23
N VAL A 84 -1.13 -1.28 8.09
CA VAL A 84 -2.19 -0.99 7.11
C VAL A 84 -1.69 -1.25 5.69
N LEU A 85 -0.48 -0.79 5.35
CA LEU A 85 0.13 -1.02 4.04
C LEU A 85 0.24 -2.51 3.70
N ILE A 86 0.73 -3.34 4.62
CA ILE A 86 0.84 -4.79 4.40
C ILE A 86 -0.56 -5.40 4.20
N LEU A 87 -1.51 -5.05 5.06
CA LEU A 87 -2.86 -5.59 5.00
C LEU A 87 -3.56 -5.19 3.69
N ASP A 88 -3.38 -3.96 3.22
CA ASP A 88 -3.96 -3.48 1.97
C ASP A 88 -3.33 -4.14 0.75
N LEU A 89 -2.03 -4.44 0.77
CA LEU A 89 -1.35 -5.17 -0.30
C LEU A 89 -1.79 -6.63 -0.40
N ILE A 90 -2.05 -7.28 0.73
CA ILE A 90 -2.63 -8.62 0.75
C ILE A 90 -4.07 -8.58 0.23
N GLN A 91 -4.88 -7.63 0.70
CA GLN A 91 -6.29 -7.52 0.35
C GLN A 91 -6.55 -7.06 -1.08
N CYS A 92 -5.69 -6.21 -1.66
CA CYS A 92 -5.91 -5.72 -3.02
C CYS A 92 -5.69 -6.79 -4.11
N LEU A 93 -5.13 -7.96 -3.75
CA LEU A 93 -5.07 -9.13 -4.62
C LEU A 93 -6.24 -10.11 -4.40
N ALA A 94 -7.10 -9.87 -3.40
CA ALA A 94 -8.28 -10.69 -3.18
C ALA A 94 -9.29 -10.43 -4.30
N VAL A 95 -9.49 -11.44 -5.15
CA VAL A 95 -10.56 -11.44 -6.15
C VAL A 95 -11.84 -11.87 -5.46
N LEU A 96 -12.86 -11.02 -5.44
CA LEU A 96 -14.19 -11.41 -4.98
C LEU A 96 -14.74 -12.45 -5.97
N PRO A 97 -15.02 -13.69 -5.54
CA PRO A 97 -15.60 -14.70 -6.40
C PRO A 97 -16.93 -14.23 -6.98
N GLU A 98 -17.13 -14.42 -8.29
CA GLU A 98 -18.33 -13.93 -9.00
C GLU A 98 -19.64 -14.50 -8.41
N ASN A 99 -19.61 -15.67 -7.79
CA ASN A 99 -20.74 -16.29 -7.10
C ASN A 99 -21.15 -15.57 -5.79
N LEU A 100 -20.34 -14.63 -5.31
CA LEU A 100 -20.61 -13.78 -4.14
C LEU A 100 -20.97 -12.35 -4.53
N VAL A 101 -20.78 -11.97 -5.81
CA VAL A 101 -21.31 -10.73 -6.38
C VAL A 101 -22.79 -10.96 -6.60
N GLY A 102 -23.59 -10.66 -5.56
CA GLY A 102 -25.01 -10.95 -5.53
C GLY A 102 -25.70 -10.66 -6.87
N SER A 103 -26.36 -11.68 -7.41
CA SER A 103 -27.24 -11.61 -8.56
C SER A 103 -28.40 -10.67 -8.24
N ASN A 104 -28.20 -9.36 -8.35
CA ASN A 104 -29.29 -8.40 -8.45
C ASN A 104 -29.91 -8.55 -9.85
N GLN A 105 -30.62 -9.67 -10.07
CA GLN A 105 -31.70 -9.76 -11.04
C GLN A 105 -32.99 -9.42 -10.29
N GLY A 106 -33.45 -8.19 -10.47
CA GLY A 106 -34.72 -7.65 -10.01
C GLY A 106 -35.07 -6.43 -10.83
#